data_AF-A0A7S4KT53-F1
#
_entry.id   AF-A0A7S4KT53-F1
#
_cell.length_a   1.000
_cell.length_b   1.000
_cell.length_c   1.000
_cell.angle_alpha   90.00
_cell.angle_beta   90.00
_cell.angle_gamma   90.00
#
_symmetry.space_group_name_H-M   'P 1'
#
loop_
_entity.id
_entity.type
_entity.pdbx_description
1 polymer ?
#
loop_
_entity_poly.entity_id
_entity_poly.type
_entity_poly.pdbx_seq_one_letter_code
_entity_poly.pdbx_strand_id
1 'polypeptide(L)'
;KRKRKEKGKRKRCWISGCGLFRWKRESDCSLKMAAEKQRRVIFLDVDGVLVSSRCLTFDYEDTDETLYHPDPRFTYMAPLEIYALNSLKTIVSSMEGVEICISSTWRIESELMNYLSRAFRAYGLDKYVVGCTPTLSFGRGDEIREWLIKEAQKTEKGTIVGFVVIDDAHVESINHSLPKGHFVQTLLKGGGVELAKE
;
A
#
# COMPACT_ATOMS: atom_id res chain seq x y z
N LYS A 1 -19.34 31.67 53.63
CA LYS A 1 -19.46 30.49 52.73
C LYS A 1 -18.06 30.14 52.19
N ARG A 2 -17.39 29.14 52.78
CA ARG A 2 -16.07 28.63 52.36
C ARG A 2 -16.26 27.62 51.21
N LYS A 3 -15.56 27.77 50.08
CA LYS A 3 -15.40 26.69 49.08
C LYS A 3 -13.98 26.11 49.18
N ARG A 4 -13.93 24.81 49.49
CA ARG A 4 -12.75 23.96 49.65
C ARG A 4 -12.04 23.77 48.30
N LYS A 5 -10.71 23.90 48.29
CA LYS A 5 -9.83 23.28 47.29
C LYS A 5 -9.71 21.78 47.61
N GLU A 6 -10.05 20.92 46.66
CA GLU A 6 -9.76 19.49 46.75
C GLU A 6 -8.25 19.25 46.74
N LYS A 7 -7.77 18.56 47.78
CA LYS A 7 -6.38 18.12 47.91
C LYS A 7 -6.27 16.74 47.26
N GLY A 8 -5.40 16.62 46.26
CA GLY A 8 -5.00 15.34 45.68
C GLY A 8 -4.49 14.37 46.76
N LYS A 9 -5.01 13.14 46.74
CA LYS A 9 -4.61 12.06 47.64
C LYS A 9 -3.16 11.65 47.33
N ARG A 10 -2.24 12.05 48.20
CA ARG A 10 -0.87 11.53 48.25
C ARG A 10 -0.88 10.19 48.98
N LYS A 11 -0.57 9.09 48.29
CA LYS A 11 -0.26 7.81 48.93
C LYS A 11 1.21 7.83 49.36
N ARG A 12 1.48 7.66 50.65
CA ARG A 12 2.83 7.48 51.22
C ARG A 12 3.14 5.99 51.15
N CYS A 13 4.20 5.62 50.41
CA CYS A 13 4.86 4.33 50.60
C CYS A 13 6.04 4.57 51.54
N TRP A 14 6.08 3.83 52.64
CA TRP A 14 7.19 3.86 53.60
C TRP A 14 8.25 2.86 53.14
N ILE A 15 9.45 3.34 52.86
CA ILE A 15 10.66 2.52 52.84
C ILE A 15 11.66 3.24 53.75
N SER A 16 11.97 2.59 54.87
CA SER A 16 12.96 3.02 55.85
C SER A 16 14.37 2.74 55.32
N GLY A 17 15.23 3.74 55.25
CA GLY A 17 16.68 3.54 55.11
C GLY A 17 17.40 4.64 54.34
N CYS A 18 18.12 5.48 55.08
CA CYS A 18 19.28 6.30 54.66
C CYS A 18 19.21 7.14 53.37
N GLY A 19 18.89 8.43 53.54
CA GLY A 19 19.87 9.51 53.29
C GLY A 19 20.46 9.68 51.89
N LEU A 20 19.68 10.21 50.95
CA LEU A 20 20.00 11.36 50.06
C LEU A 20 18.80 11.56 49.11
N PHE A 21 17.86 12.44 49.47
CA PHE A 21 16.69 12.72 48.63
C PHE A 21 17.07 13.67 47.49
N ARG A 22 17.62 13.11 46.40
CA ARG A 22 17.58 13.76 45.10
C ARG A 22 16.13 13.67 44.61
N TRP A 23 15.44 14.81 44.62
CA TRP A 23 14.11 14.96 44.04
C TRP A 23 14.17 14.68 42.54
N LYS A 24 13.91 13.44 42.14
CA LYS A 24 13.62 13.11 40.75
C LYS A 24 12.17 13.50 40.53
N ARG A 25 11.94 14.61 39.83
CA ARG A 25 10.61 15.01 39.36
C ARG A 25 10.00 13.84 38.59
N GLU A 26 8.87 13.32 39.06
CA GLU A 26 7.96 12.44 38.31
C GLU A 26 7.26 13.20 37.16
N SER A 27 8.01 14.04 36.44
CA SER A 27 7.54 14.87 35.32
C SER A 27 8.19 14.48 33.99
N ASP A 28 9.11 13.52 34.01
CA ASP A 28 9.76 12.96 32.81
C ASP A 28 9.16 11.62 32.38
N CYS A 29 7.96 11.27 32.86
CA CYS A 29 7.08 10.35 32.13
C CYS A 29 6.27 11.10 31.05
N SER A 30 6.85 12.18 30.54
CA SER A 30 6.57 12.65 29.18
C SER A 30 7.29 11.71 28.24
N LEU A 31 6.88 10.44 28.23
CA LEU A 31 7.12 9.57 27.09
C LEU A 31 6.56 10.35 25.91
N LYS A 32 7.44 11.00 25.16
CA LYS A 32 7.25 11.18 23.73
C LYS A 32 7.14 9.75 23.20
N MET A 33 5.96 9.14 23.34
CA MET A 33 5.57 8.06 22.46
C MET A 33 5.62 8.73 21.09
N ALA A 34 6.74 8.54 20.39
CA ALA A 34 6.81 8.87 18.98
C ALA A 34 5.55 8.25 18.39
N ALA A 35 4.68 9.08 17.80
CA ALA A 35 3.46 8.58 17.20
C ALA A 35 3.87 7.42 16.29
N GLU A 36 3.34 6.22 16.56
CA GLU A 36 3.70 5.04 15.77
C GLU A 36 3.41 5.35 14.31
N LYS A 37 4.41 5.10 13.45
CA LYS A 37 4.29 5.37 12.01
C LYS A 37 3.08 4.61 11.47
N GLN A 38 2.07 5.33 10.99
CA GLN A 38 0.88 4.74 10.39
C GLN A 38 1.13 4.47 8.90
N ARG A 39 0.76 3.27 8.45
CA ARG A 39 0.97 2.81 7.08
C ARG A 39 -0.36 2.42 6.43
N ARG A 40 -0.49 2.68 5.14
CA ARG A 40 -1.59 2.24 4.29
C ARG A 40 -1.01 1.56 3.07
N VAL A 41 -1.53 0.39 2.72
CA VAL A 41 -0.94 -0.40 1.64
C VAL A 41 -1.92 -0.53 0.47
N ILE A 42 -1.46 -0.25 -0.73
CA ILE A 42 -2.14 -0.57 -1.98
C ILE A 42 -1.56 -1.88 -2.48
N PHE A 43 -2.38 -2.92 -2.56
CA PHE A 43 -2.05 -4.15 -3.30
C PHE A 43 -2.45 -3.93 -4.75
N LEU A 44 -1.44 -3.91 -5.62
CA LEU A 44 -1.59 -3.43 -6.99
C LEU A 44 -1.36 -4.57 -7.98
N ASP A 45 -2.39 -4.91 -8.76
CA ASP A 45 -2.18 -5.65 -10.01
C ASP A 45 -1.65 -4.73 -11.11
N VAL A 46 -1.12 -5.33 -12.19
CA VAL A 46 -0.56 -4.62 -13.34
C VAL A 46 -1.48 -4.80 -14.54
N ASP A 47 -1.81 -6.03 -14.89
CA ASP A 47 -2.73 -6.33 -15.99
C ASP A 47 -4.14 -5.82 -15.62
N GLY A 48 -4.82 -5.18 -16.57
CA GLY A 48 -6.14 -4.55 -16.35
C GLY A 48 -6.17 -3.35 -15.40
N VAL A 49 -5.03 -2.96 -14.82
CA VAL A 49 -4.90 -1.80 -13.91
C VAL A 49 -3.99 -0.73 -14.50
N LEU A 50 -2.72 -1.09 -14.75
CA LEU A 50 -1.75 -0.23 -15.43
C LEU A 50 -1.64 -0.56 -16.91
N VAL A 51 -1.97 -1.80 -17.29
CA VAL A 51 -2.06 -2.26 -18.67
C VAL A 51 -3.53 -2.35 -19.04
N SER A 52 -3.97 -1.54 -20.00
CA SER A 52 -5.35 -1.56 -20.47
C SER A 52 -5.60 -2.68 -21.50
N SER A 53 -6.88 -2.89 -21.85
CA SER A 53 -7.25 -3.88 -22.87
C SER A 53 -6.53 -3.64 -24.20
N ARG A 54 -6.40 -2.38 -24.65
CA ARG A 54 -5.70 -2.06 -25.90
C ARG A 54 -4.22 -2.42 -25.85
N CYS A 55 -3.60 -2.31 -24.68
CA CYS A 55 -2.20 -2.71 -24.48
C CYS A 55 -2.05 -4.23 -24.55
N LEU A 56 -2.98 -4.98 -23.93
CA LEU A 56 -2.99 -6.45 -23.96
C LEU A 56 -3.28 -7.02 -25.35
N THR A 57 -4.09 -6.33 -26.16
CA THR A 57 -4.43 -6.75 -27.53
C THR A 57 -3.51 -6.18 -28.60
N PHE A 58 -2.48 -5.41 -28.21
CA PHE A 58 -1.59 -4.72 -29.14
C PHE A 58 -2.33 -3.79 -30.12
N ASP A 59 -3.43 -3.18 -29.67
CA ASP A 59 -4.25 -2.22 -30.41
C ASP A 59 -3.77 -0.78 -30.13
N TYR A 60 -2.54 -0.50 -30.54
CA TYR A 60 -1.89 0.81 -30.42
C TYR A 60 -0.76 0.92 -31.47
N GLU A 61 -0.31 2.15 -31.72
CA GLU A 61 0.84 2.42 -32.57
C GLU A 61 2.14 2.38 -31.74
N ASP A 62 3.24 1.89 -32.32
CA ASP A 62 4.56 1.85 -31.66
C ASP A 62 5.04 3.25 -31.20
N THR A 63 4.51 4.31 -31.81
CA THR A 63 4.83 5.71 -31.50
C THR A 63 3.83 6.37 -30.54
N ASP A 64 2.91 5.61 -29.95
CA ASP A 64 1.89 6.15 -29.06
C ASP A 64 2.51 6.74 -27.79
N GLU A 65 2.53 8.07 -27.71
CA GLU A 65 3.10 8.84 -26.61
C GLU A 65 2.25 8.79 -25.32
N THR A 66 1.05 8.19 -25.35
CA THR A 66 0.22 7.96 -24.17
C THR A 66 0.63 6.71 -23.40
N LEU A 67 1.58 5.95 -23.94
CA LEU A 67 2.07 4.68 -23.42
C LEU A 67 3.53 4.80 -22.99
N TYR A 68 3.84 4.18 -21.85
CA TYR A 68 5.22 3.89 -21.49
C TYR A 68 5.56 2.55 -22.13
N HIS A 69 6.44 2.57 -23.14
CA HIS A 69 6.79 1.40 -23.92
C HIS A 69 7.90 0.57 -23.27
N PRO A 70 7.86 -0.77 -23.41
CA PRO A 70 8.99 -1.62 -23.05
C PRO A 70 10.18 -1.39 -23.99
N ASP A 71 11.29 -2.03 -23.66
CA ASP A 71 12.41 -2.08 -24.61
C ASP A 71 11.97 -2.84 -25.87
N PRO A 72 12.19 -2.32 -27.09
CA PRO A 72 11.74 -2.95 -28.34
C PRO A 72 12.21 -4.39 -28.54
N ARG A 73 13.24 -4.83 -27.81
CA ARG A 73 13.71 -6.23 -27.82
C ARG A 73 12.73 -7.20 -27.14
N PHE A 74 11.78 -6.71 -26.35
CA PHE A 74 10.80 -7.51 -25.62
C PHE A 74 9.39 -7.31 -26.18
N THR A 75 9.12 -7.86 -27.35
CA THR A 75 7.85 -7.71 -28.09
C THR A 75 6.64 -8.36 -27.42
N TYR A 76 6.85 -9.17 -26.37
CA TYR A 76 5.78 -9.83 -25.62
C TYR A 76 5.29 -9.02 -24.42
N MET A 77 5.96 -7.91 -24.08
CA MET A 77 5.57 -7.07 -22.96
C MET A 77 4.55 -6.04 -23.41
N ALA A 78 3.40 -6.00 -22.74
CA ALA A 78 2.44 -4.93 -22.98
C ALA A 78 2.95 -3.59 -22.38
N PRO A 79 2.76 -2.47 -23.08
CA PRO A 79 3.09 -1.15 -22.54
C PRO A 79 2.18 -0.78 -21.37
N LEU A 80 2.64 0.19 -20.56
CA LEU A 80 1.86 0.72 -19.44
C LEU A 80 1.18 2.02 -19.84
N GLU A 81 -0.05 2.22 -19.38
CA GLU A 81 -0.80 3.46 -19.58
C GLU A 81 -0.21 4.60 -18.73
N ILE A 82 0.26 5.67 -19.38
CA ILE A 82 0.84 6.83 -18.67
C ILE A 82 -0.19 7.50 -17.76
N TYR A 83 -1.46 7.55 -18.19
CA TYR A 83 -2.53 8.12 -17.35
C TYR A 83 -2.74 7.31 -16.08
N ALA A 84 -2.60 5.97 -16.13
CA ALA A 84 -2.76 5.09 -14.98
C ALA A 84 -1.59 5.27 -14.01
N LEU A 85 -0.35 5.39 -14.52
CA LEU A 85 0.83 5.71 -13.73
C LEU A 85 0.69 7.07 -13.00
N ASN A 86 0.21 8.09 -13.70
CA ASN A 86 -0.04 9.42 -13.11
C ASN A 86 -1.18 9.41 -12.08
N SER A 87 -2.23 8.62 -12.32
CA SER A 87 -3.33 8.44 -11.37
C SER A 87 -2.84 7.75 -10.10
N LEU A 88 -2.06 6.68 -10.23
CA LEU A 88 -1.44 5.99 -9.10
C LEU A 88 -0.53 6.94 -8.31
N LYS A 89 0.30 7.74 -9.00
CA LYS A 89 1.15 8.76 -8.37
C LYS A 89 0.34 9.76 -7.56
N THR A 90 -0.78 10.22 -8.11
CA THR A 90 -1.69 11.14 -7.42
C THR A 90 -2.24 10.50 -6.14
N ILE A 91 -2.66 9.23 -6.20
CA ILE A 91 -3.17 8.49 -5.04
C ILE A 91 -2.09 8.37 -3.96
N VAL A 92 -0.90 7.86 -4.30
CA VAL A 92 0.14 7.58 -3.28
C VAL A 92 0.82 8.83 -2.72
N SER A 93 0.77 9.95 -3.44
CA SER A 93 1.28 11.23 -2.95
C SER A 93 0.25 12.07 -2.19
N SER A 94 -1.03 11.66 -2.19
CA SER A 94 -2.12 12.41 -1.56
C SER A 94 -2.04 12.45 -0.03
N MET A 95 -1.40 11.47 0.60
CA MET A 95 -1.24 11.40 2.05
C MET A 95 0.03 10.65 2.47
N GLU A 96 0.50 10.92 3.68
CA GLU A 96 1.66 10.24 4.24
C GLU A 96 1.36 8.77 4.59
N GLY A 97 2.37 7.92 4.43
CA GLY A 97 2.33 6.52 4.82
C GLY A 97 1.62 5.60 3.83
N VAL A 98 1.27 6.07 2.63
CA VAL A 98 0.77 5.20 1.55
C VAL A 98 1.96 4.50 0.89
N GLU A 99 1.81 3.20 0.71
CA GLU A 99 2.82 2.30 0.16
C GLU A 99 2.18 1.36 -0.86
N ILE A 100 2.97 0.83 -1.80
CA ILE A 100 2.54 -0.09 -2.85
C ILE A 100 3.18 -1.46 -2.59
N CYS A 101 2.35 -2.50 -2.52
CA CYS A 101 2.77 -3.88 -2.59
C CYS A 101 2.34 -4.47 -3.94
N ILE A 102 3.30 -4.95 -4.72
CA ILE A 102 3.01 -5.54 -6.04
C ILE A 102 2.34 -6.89 -5.84
N SER A 103 1.12 -6.97 -6.32
CA SER A 103 0.22 -8.10 -6.18
C SER A 103 -0.22 -8.47 -7.58
N SER A 104 0.72 -8.95 -8.39
CA SER A 104 0.54 -9.26 -9.82
C SER A 104 1.38 -10.47 -10.20
N THR A 105 0.97 -11.24 -11.21
CA THR A 105 1.77 -12.35 -11.79
C THR A 105 3.13 -11.87 -12.30
N TRP A 106 3.25 -10.59 -12.66
CA TRP A 106 4.51 -9.96 -13.08
C TRP A 106 5.64 -10.16 -12.08
N ARG A 107 5.35 -10.28 -10.78
CA ARG A 107 6.35 -10.48 -9.71
C ARG A 107 7.15 -11.79 -9.84
N ILE A 108 6.65 -12.75 -10.61
CA ILE A 108 7.29 -14.06 -10.83
C ILE A 108 8.35 -13.96 -11.94
N GLU A 109 8.25 -12.98 -12.83
CA GLU A 109 9.12 -12.81 -13.97
C GLU A 109 10.06 -11.60 -13.80
N SER A 110 11.37 -11.85 -13.77
CA SER A 110 12.37 -10.82 -13.49
C SER A 110 12.35 -9.69 -14.52
N GLU A 111 12.14 -10.01 -15.79
CA GLU A 111 12.13 -9.03 -16.87
C GLU A 111 10.92 -8.08 -16.77
N LEU A 112 9.74 -8.60 -16.42
CA LEU A 112 8.54 -7.78 -16.17
C LEU A 112 8.73 -6.89 -14.95
N MET A 113 9.32 -7.40 -13.86
CA MET A 113 9.64 -6.59 -12.69
C MET A 113 10.68 -5.51 -12.96
N ASN A 114 11.72 -5.82 -13.76
CA ASN A 114 12.72 -4.84 -14.18
C ASN A 114 12.10 -3.73 -15.03
N TYR A 115 11.20 -4.11 -15.94
CA TYR A 115 10.45 -3.15 -16.75
C TYR A 115 9.54 -2.26 -15.88
N LEU A 116 8.73 -2.85 -15.01
CA LEU A 116 7.86 -2.13 -14.08
C LEU A 116 8.66 -1.21 -13.16
N SER A 117 9.81 -1.66 -12.64
CA SER A 117 10.69 -0.85 -11.78
C SER A 117 11.23 0.38 -12.52
N ARG A 118 11.63 0.24 -13.79
CA ARG A 118 12.07 1.37 -14.62
C ARG A 118 10.94 2.38 -14.83
N ALA A 119 9.73 1.89 -15.16
CA ALA A 119 8.56 2.75 -15.29
C ALA A 119 8.26 3.48 -13.97
N PHE A 120 8.21 2.75 -12.86
CA PHE A 120 7.94 3.35 -11.56
C PHE A 120 8.97 4.40 -11.17
N ARG A 121 10.26 4.16 -11.44
CA ARG A 121 11.32 5.17 -11.22
C ARG A 121 11.12 6.41 -12.09
N ALA A 122 10.78 6.25 -13.37
CA ALA A 122 10.53 7.36 -14.29
C ALA A 122 9.39 8.28 -13.79
N TYR A 123 8.40 7.71 -13.10
CA TYR A 123 7.28 8.46 -12.53
C TYR A 123 7.45 8.82 -11.04
N GLY A 124 8.55 8.42 -10.40
CA GLY A 124 8.82 8.65 -8.98
C GLY A 124 7.94 7.83 -8.02
N LEU A 125 7.46 6.67 -8.50
CA LEU A 125 6.64 5.70 -7.77
C LEU A 125 7.47 4.66 -7.01
N ASP A 126 8.73 4.44 -7.42
CA ASP A 126 9.62 3.42 -6.87
C ASP A 126 9.82 3.53 -5.35
N LYS A 127 9.90 4.76 -4.83
CA LYS A 127 9.99 5.05 -3.39
C LYS A 127 8.78 4.60 -2.57
N TYR A 128 7.64 4.36 -3.20
CA TYR A 128 6.43 3.89 -2.52
C TYR A 128 6.35 2.36 -2.50
N VAL A 129 7.17 1.64 -3.28
CA VAL A 129 7.12 0.18 -3.36
C VAL A 129 7.78 -0.43 -2.13
N VAL A 130 7.03 -1.27 -1.40
CA VAL A 130 7.50 -1.95 -0.18
C VAL A 130 7.75 -3.44 -0.34
N GLY A 131 7.43 -3.99 -1.51
CA GLY A 131 7.69 -5.38 -1.87
C GLY A 131 6.60 -5.94 -2.77
N CYS A 132 6.49 -7.27 -2.76
CA CYS A 132 5.47 -8.01 -3.49
C CYS A 132 4.84 -9.08 -2.60
N THR A 133 3.63 -9.51 -2.97
CA THR A 133 2.96 -10.64 -2.31
C THR A 133 3.72 -11.95 -2.59
N PRO A 134 3.66 -12.95 -1.68
CA PRO A 134 4.19 -14.29 -1.97
C PRO A 134 3.42 -14.95 -3.12
N THR A 135 3.94 -16.06 -3.64
CA THR A 135 3.23 -16.93 -4.58
C THR A 135 2.68 -18.12 -3.83
N LEU A 136 1.36 -18.27 -3.78
CA LEU A 136 0.67 -19.36 -3.08
C LEU A 136 -0.26 -20.12 -4.05
N SER A 137 -0.62 -21.36 -3.70
CA SER A 137 -1.50 -22.20 -4.52
C SER A 137 -3.00 -21.88 -4.38
N PHE A 138 -3.40 -21.10 -3.39
CA PHE A 138 -4.81 -20.94 -2.97
C PHE A 138 -5.52 -19.71 -3.57
N GLY A 139 -4.75 -18.77 -4.12
CA GLY A 139 -5.28 -17.61 -4.84
C GLY A 139 -4.75 -16.26 -4.33
N ARG A 140 -5.01 -15.20 -5.11
CA ARG A 140 -4.52 -13.83 -4.88
C ARG A 140 -4.92 -13.27 -3.51
N GLY A 141 -6.13 -13.55 -3.05
CA GLY A 141 -6.62 -13.11 -1.74
C GLY A 141 -5.80 -13.68 -0.58
N ASP A 142 -5.41 -14.95 -0.66
CA ASP A 142 -4.59 -15.59 0.37
C ASP A 142 -3.15 -15.09 0.34
N GLU A 143 -2.60 -14.80 -0.84
CA GLU A 143 -1.28 -14.17 -0.97
C GLU A 143 -1.24 -12.81 -0.25
N ILE A 144 -2.27 -11.99 -0.44
CA ILE A 144 -2.41 -10.70 0.23
C ILE A 144 -2.57 -10.87 1.75
N ARG A 145 -3.43 -11.80 2.18
CA ARG A 145 -3.63 -12.10 3.61
C ARG A 145 -2.32 -12.53 4.28
N GLU A 146 -1.57 -13.44 3.65
CA GLU A 146 -0.29 -13.92 4.15
C GLU A 146 0.74 -12.79 4.25
N TRP A 147 0.78 -11.91 3.25
CA TRP A 147 1.63 -10.73 3.28
C TRP A 147 1.27 -9.81 4.47
N LEU A 148 -0.02 -9.52 4.67
CA LEU A 148 -0.51 -8.69 5.78
C LEU A 148 -0.12 -9.28 7.14
N ILE A 149 -0.27 -10.59 7.34
CA ILE A 149 0.10 -11.28 8.59
C ILE A 149 1.60 -11.14 8.85
N LYS A 150 2.44 -11.40 7.84
CA LYS A 150 3.89 -11.27 7.95
C LYS A 150 4.33 -9.82 8.20
N GLU A 151 3.67 -8.87 7.58
CA GLU A 151 4.02 -7.45 7.74
C GLU A 151 3.57 -6.91 9.10
N ALA A 152 2.45 -7.39 9.64
CA ALA A 152 1.98 -7.04 10.99
C ALA A 152 2.90 -7.54 12.12
N GLN A 153 3.72 -8.56 11.86
CA GLN A 153 4.72 -9.07 12.80
C GLN A 153 5.97 -8.17 12.89
N LYS A 154 6.16 -7.22 11.96
CA LYS A 154 7.32 -6.32 11.90
C LYS A 154 7.04 -5.04 12.66
N THR A 155 7.44 -4.98 13.92
CA THR A 155 7.17 -3.84 14.82
C THR A 155 7.96 -2.58 14.44
N GLU A 156 9.07 -2.71 13.73
CA GLU A 156 9.97 -1.62 13.36
C GLU A 156 9.45 -0.73 12.22
N LYS A 157 8.54 -1.26 11.39
CA LYS A 157 8.02 -0.50 10.23
C LYS A 157 6.83 0.38 10.59
N GLY A 158 6.23 0.19 11.75
CA GLY A 158 4.98 0.85 12.15
C GLY A 158 3.73 0.07 11.72
N THR A 159 2.58 0.60 12.11
CA THR A 159 1.30 -0.11 12.11
C THR A 159 0.54 0.12 10.80
N ILE A 160 0.10 -0.96 10.15
CA ILE A 160 -0.80 -0.88 9.00
C ILE A 160 -2.20 -0.53 9.52
N VAL A 161 -2.69 0.65 9.18
CA VAL A 161 -4.01 1.17 9.60
C VAL A 161 -5.09 1.00 8.54
N GLY A 162 -4.72 0.56 7.33
CA GLY A 162 -5.64 0.28 6.24
C GLY A 162 -4.94 -0.26 5.01
N PHE A 163 -5.71 -0.86 4.11
CA PHE A 163 -5.22 -1.29 2.81
C PHE A 163 -6.34 -1.23 1.77
N VAL A 164 -5.97 -1.29 0.51
CA VAL A 164 -6.88 -1.45 -0.63
C VAL A 164 -6.22 -2.37 -1.66
N VAL A 165 -7.04 -3.14 -2.36
CA VAL A 165 -6.63 -4.00 -3.47
C VAL A 165 -7.21 -3.40 -4.75
N ILE A 166 -6.36 -3.16 -5.74
CA ILE A 166 -6.73 -2.69 -7.07
C ILE A 166 -6.34 -3.79 -8.05
N ASP A 167 -7.33 -4.48 -8.59
CA ASP A 167 -7.19 -5.69 -9.42
C ASP A 167 -8.37 -5.68 -10.42
N ASP A 168 -8.15 -6.13 -11.65
CA ASP A 168 -9.24 -6.30 -12.63
C ASP A 168 -9.94 -7.66 -12.47
N ALA A 169 -9.27 -8.60 -11.80
CA ALA A 169 -9.66 -9.99 -11.67
C ALA A 169 -9.73 -10.42 -10.19
N HIS A 170 -9.69 -11.73 -9.96
CA HIS A 170 -9.57 -12.37 -8.64
C HIS A 170 -10.64 -12.02 -7.59
N VAL A 171 -11.77 -11.43 -8.00
CA VAL A 171 -12.85 -10.96 -7.12
C VAL A 171 -13.27 -12.01 -6.08
N GLU A 172 -13.45 -13.26 -6.51
CA GLU A 172 -13.87 -14.36 -5.63
C GLU A 172 -12.81 -14.67 -4.57
N SER A 173 -11.54 -14.83 -4.96
CA SER A 173 -10.43 -15.10 -4.04
C SER A 173 -10.23 -13.95 -3.05
N ILE A 174 -10.28 -12.70 -3.53
CA ILE A 174 -10.14 -11.51 -2.70
C ILE A 174 -11.29 -11.42 -1.68
N ASN A 175 -12.54 -11.59 -2.11
CA ASN A 175 -13.70 -11.53 -1.23
C ASN A 175 -13.77 -12.70 -0.24
N HIS A 176 -13.18 -13.86 -0.59
CA HIS A 176 -13.09 -15.00 0.30
C HIS A 176 -12.05 -14.78 1.41
N SER A 177 -10.89 -14.24 1.06
CA SER A 177 -9.75 -14.17 1.97
C SER A 177 -9.62 -12.82 2.70
N LEU A 178 -10.23 -11.74 2.22
CA LEU A 178 -10.09 -10.41 2.81
C LEU A 178 -11.42 -9.85 3.32
N PRO A 179 -11.40 -8.94 4.32
CA PRO A 179 -12.58 -8.20 4.73
C PRO A 179 -13.20 -7.41 3.56
N LYS A 180 -14.53 -7.26 3.58
CA LYS A 180 -15.26 -6.46 2.59
C LYS A 180 -14.86 -4.99 2.64
N GLY A 181 -15.01 -4.29 1.52
CA GLY A 181 -14.77 -2.84 1.42
C GLY A 181 -13.32 -2.45 1.15
N HIS A 182 -12.43 -3.43 0.94
CA HIS A 182 -11.02 -3.21 0.62
C HIS A 182 -10.67 -3.50 -0.84
N PHE A 183 -11.65 -3.81 -1.70
CA PHE A 183 -11.41 -4.17 -3.09
C PHE A 183 -12.01 -3.13 -4.04
N VAL A 184 -11.20 -2.66 -4.98
CA VAL A 184 -11.58 -1.80 -6.10
C VAL A 184 -11.31 -2.57 -7.37
N GLN A 185 -12.38 -2.99 -8.04
CA GLN A 185 -12.28 -3.68 -9.31
C GLN A 185 -12.10 -2.67 -10.45
N THR A 186 -11.04 -2.80 -11.25
CA THR A 186 -10.96 -2.11 -12.54
C THR A 186 -11.70 -2.91 -13.60
N LEU A 187 -12.26 -2.22 -14.59
CA LEU A 187 -12.93 -2.87 -15.70
C LEU A 187 -12.04 -2.73 -16.93
N LEU A 188 -11.61 -3.87 -17.48
CA LEU A 188 -11.11 -3.95 -18.84
C LEU A 188 -12.27 -3.60 -19.79
N LYS A 189 -12.45 -2.31 -20.09
CA LYS A 189 -13.31 -1.92 -21.20
C LYS A 189 -12.62 -2.38 -22.49
N GLY A 190 -13.14 -3.43 -23.10
CA GLY A 190 -12.81 -3.76 -24.49
C GLY A 190 -13.12 -2.54 -25.37
N GLY A 191 -12.26 -2.27 -26.35
CA GLY A 191 -12.43 -1.18 -27.30
C GLY A 191 -13.81 -1.22 -27.95
N GLY A 192 -14.72 -0.43 -27.42
CA GLY A 192 -16.12 -0.39 -27.78
C GLY A 192 -16.75 0.75 -27.01
N VAL A 193 -16.79 1.93 -27.63
CA VAL A 193 -17.51 3.08 -27.11
C VAL A 193 -18.98 2.73 -27.12
N GLU A 194 -19.49 2.13 -26.05
CA GLU A 194 -20.92 2.12 -25.81
C GLU A 194 -21.27 3.49 -25.21
N LEU A 195 -21.62 4.42 -26.10
CA LEU A 195 -22.36 5.62 -25.73
C LEU A 195 -23.65 5.13 -25.07
N ALA A 196 -23.68 5.19 -23.74
CA ALA A 196 -24.91 5.04 -22.99
C ALA A 196 -25.89 6.11 -23.52
N LYS A 197 -26.90 5.66 -24.26
CA LYS A 197 -28.05 6.49 -24.61
C LYS A 197 -28.82 6.79 -23.33
N GLU A 198 -29.12 8.07 -23.14
CA GLU A 198 -30.03 8.59 -22.11
C GLU A 198 -31.42 7.96 -22.19
#